data_AF-A0A2V7Z6E0-F1
#
_entry.id   AF-A0A2V7Z6E0-F1
#
_cell.length_a   1.000
_cell.length_b   1.000
_cell.length_c   1.000
_cell.angle_alpha   90.00
_cell.angle_beta   90.00
_cell.angle_gamma   90.00
#
_symmetry.space_group_name_H-M   'P 1'
#
loop_
_entity.id
_entity.type
_entity.pdbx_description
1 polymer ?
#
loop_
_entity_poly.entity_id
_entity_poly.type
_entity_poly.pdbx_seq_one_letter_code
_entity_poly.pdbx_strand_id
1 'polypeptide(L)'
;MRKSLFVGRAVALAAVLAIGTSDAAFAGAVYVPVPDPVSAAGSTHVVQLWVTNTGTTQSAYTATALDAETDGTQRPAQGPPASQVAAGRTTVLNGIGTVGKVGLLEVATSSSTSIEARLISTAPNGITASVSPVPLISSSNQIGSGQTAILLGLRRDNTHGDYTNLGVINLAHQASQCEIKLFRADGTQIAATAQVTFKPLSLRFFADAFKLLGELDAADARAEVSCNQPFYAYATLYTALSSELLFITPAPTGASTLPGPGDNGTGGGTGGGGGGNGGGGSGGTTTIFTASGTFHTAAPGNEKKTFNITLPAALSLRRMVIEMDVTPGPWNRAKTPGNHAILWLYRDKFRSNTIANVNAFSPPKLSFKAAQNINLPAGSLSQDEQGFSWVQGQRYHLKYTYDAEHNTVTAVLSSGGTAVKTLSFNGTAPNGVLDIPATGLTAEFGHYADQEGPEVASYGWSYANLVISGVSY
;
A
#
# COMPACT_ATOMS: atom_id res chain seq x y z
N MET A 1 90.01 39.59 -10.34
CA MET A 1 88.78 39.71 -11.15
C MET A 1 87.69 38.86 -10.53
N ARG A 2 86.47 39.42 -10.46
CA ARG A 2 85.25 38.90 -9.81
C ARG A 2 84.78 37.55 -10.37
N LYS A 3 84.14 36.69 -9.55
CA LYS A 3 82.68 36.44 -9.58
C LYS A 3 82.23 35.43 -8.52
N SER A 4 81.01 35.69 -8.03
CA SER A 4 80.33 35.20 -6.83
C SER A 4 79.77 33.77 -6.94
N LEU A 5 79.84 33.01 -5.84
CA LEU A 5 79.06 31.77 -5.63
C LEU A 5 77.69 32.10 -5.03
N PHE A 6 76.63 31.58 -5.65
CA PHE A 6 75.25 31.67 -5.17
C PHE A 6 74.98 30.61 -4.09
N VAL A 7 74.44 31.07 -2.96
CA VAL A 7 73.83 30.27 -1.89
C VAL A 7 72.37 30.04 -2.24
N GLY A 8 71.94 28.79 -2.34
CA GLY A 8 70.54 28.39 -2.47
C GLY A 8 70.11 27.53 -1.30
N ARG A 9 69.40 28.12 -0.33
CA ARG A 9 68.73 27.43 0.77
C ARG A 9 67.48 26.73 0.25
N ALA A 10 67.41 25.41 0.39
CA ALA A 10 66.17 24.64 0.22
C ALA A 10 65.36 24.71 1.52
N VAL A 11 64.15 25.28 1.45
CA VAL A 11 63.15 25.26 2.52
C VAL A 11 62.16 24.16 2.18
N ALA A 12 62.14 23.09 2.97
CA ALA A 12 61.17 22.01 2.88
C ALA A 12 59.86 22.45 3.58
N LEU A 13 58.80 22.63 2.80
CA LEU A 13 57.46 22.92 3.31
C LEU A 13 56.66 21.60 3.36
N ALA A 14 56.48 21.05 4.55
CA ALA A 14 55.63 19.89 4.79
C ALA A 14 54.16 20.33 4.80
N ALA A 15 53.43 20.04 3.73
CA ALA A 15 51.98 20.23 3.67
C ALA A 15 51.28 19.05 4.35
N VAL A 16 50.74 19.30 5.55
CA VAL A 16 49.82 18.39 6.23
C VAL A 16 48.48 18.44 5.49
N LEU A 17 48.19 17.43 4.67
CA LEU A 17 46.83 17.18 4.17
C LEU A 17 45.95 16.75 5.34
N ALA A 18 45.21 17.70 5.90
CA ALA A 18 44.04 17.39 6.72
C ALA A 18 42.99 16.79 5.79
N ILE A 19 42.88 15.46 5.75
CA ILE A 19 41.73 14.76 5.17
C ILE A 19 40.56 15.03 6.11
N GLY A 20 39.87 16.15 5.87
CA GLY A 20 38.60 16.43 6.53
C GLY A 20 37.62 15.33 6.16
N THR A 21 37.19 14.55 7.16
CA THR A 21 36.06 13.65 7.03
C THR A 21 34.84 14.52 6.76
N SER A 22 34.42 14.61 5.51
CA SER A 22 33.13 15.20 5.17
C SER A 22 32.05 14.32 5.81
N ASP A 23 31.52 14.76 6.94
CA ASP A 23 30.35 14.12 7.52
C ASP A 23 29.23 14.16 6.48
N ALA A 24 28.77 12.98 6.07
CA ALA A 24 27.67 12.87 5.12
C ALA A 24 26.44 13.52 5.74
N ALA A 25 26.02 14.67 5.21
CA ALA A 25 24.78 15.31 5.63
C ALA A 25 23.60 14.38 5.29
N PHE A 26 22.94 13.86 6.32
CA PHE A 26 21.73 13.04 6.17
C PHE A 26 20.53 13.94 5.80
N ALA A 27 19.68 13.47 4.89
CA ALA A 27 18.51 14.22 4.41
C ALA A 27 17.30 14.15 5.38
N GLY A 28 17.42 13.38 6.45
CA GLY A 28 16.39 13.17 7.46
C GLY A 28 16.44 11.76 8.04
N ALA A 29 15.47 11.47 8.91
CA ALA A 29 15.25 10.15 9.49
C ALA A 29 13.90 9.58 9.04
N VAL A 30 13.87 8.27 8.79
CA VAL A 30 12.66 7.48 8.56
C VAL A 30 12.54 6.49 9.73
N TYR A 31 11.34 6.34 10.28
CA TYR A 31 11.06 5.41 11.37
C TYR A 31 10.28 4.21 10.86
N VAL A 32 10.69 3.01 11.28
CA VAL A 32 10.06 1.75 10.90
C VAL A 32 9.59 1.04 12.17
N PRO A 33 8.29 0.76 12.33
CA PRO A 33 7.82 -0.03 13.46
C PRO A 33 8.39 -1.46 13.43
N VAL A 34 8.84 -1.92 14.59
CA VAL A 34 9.40 -3.26 14.77
C VAL A 34 8.53 -4.00 15.79
N PRO A 35 7.69 -4.96 15.36
CA PRO A 35 6.92 -5.78 16.28
C PRO A 35 7.83 -6.76 17.04
N ASP A 36 7.28 -7.45 18.03
CA ASP A 36 7.99 -8.57 18.66
C ASP A 36 8.29 -9.63 17.59
N PRO A 37 9.56 -10.01 17.39
CA PRO A 37 9.93 -11.02 16.41
C PRO A 37 9.30 -12.39 16.65
N VAL A 38 8.77 -12.68 17.84
CA VAL A 38 8.11 -13.95 18.17
C VAL A 38 6.77 -13.68 18.84
N SER A 39 5.70 -14.26 18.32
CA SER A 39 4.38 -14.18 18.96
C SER A 39 4.27 -15.18 20.12
N ALA A 40 3.29 -14.96 21.00
CA ALA A 40 2.96 -15.92 22.06
C ALA A 40 2.57 -17.32 21.52
N ALA A 41 2.12 -17.40 20.27
CA ALA A 41 1.76 -18.66 19.60
C ALA A 41 2.97 -19.35 18.92
N GLY A 42 4.16 -18.77 19.00
CA GLY A 42 5.39 -19.33 18.43
C GLY A 42 5.62 -19.02 16.94
N SER A 43 4.76 -18.21 16.32
CA SER A 43 5.05 -17.66 14.99
C SER A 43 6.13 -16.59 15.08
N THR A 44 6.89 -16.38 14.00
CA THR A 44 7.92 -15.35 13.93
C THR A 44 7.53 -14.24 12.97
N HIS A 45 7.89 -13.00 13.29
CA HIS A 45 7.53 -11.79 12.54
C HIS A 45 8.77 -10.93 12.32
N VAL A 46 9.51 -11.22 11.25
CA VAL A 46 10.82 -10.59 11.00
C VAL A 46 10.66 -9.40 10.08
N VAL A 47 11.06 -8.22 10.55
CA VAL A 47 11.20 -7.05 9.70
C VAL A 47 12.50 -7.13 8.92
N GLN A 48 12.41 -6.89 7.62
CA GLN A 48 13.53 -6.73 6.71
C GLN A 48 13.47 -5.33 6.09
N LEU A 49 14.63 -4.68 5.94
CA LEU A 49 14.75 -3.34 5.38
C LEU A 49 15.64 -3.38 4.14
N TRP A 50 15.08 -3.05 2.99
CA TRP A 50 15.81 -2.89 1.73
C TRP A 50 16.21 -1.42 1.62
N VAL A 51 17.51 -1.19 1.49
CA VAL A 51 18.08 0.14 1.27
C VAL A 51 18.76 0.13 -0.09
N THR A 52 18.22 0.91 -1.03
CA THR A 52 18.71 1.00 -2.40
C THR A 52 19.35 2.37 -2.61
N ASN A 53 20.61 2.41 -3.02
CA ASN A 53 21.26 3.65 -3.43
C ASN A 53 21.03 3.88 -4.93
N THR A 54 20.21 4.87 -5.25
CA THR A 54 19.88 5.27 -6.63
C THR A 54 20.86 6.32 -7.19
N GLY A 55 21.78 6.81 -6.36
CA GLY A 55 22.83 7.75 -6.76
C GLY A 55 23.96 7.12 -7.56
N THR A 56 24.87 7.98 -8.03
CA THR A 56 26.07 7.60 -8.79
C THR A 56 27.32 7.39 -7.93
N THR A 57 27.25 7.77 -6.64
CA THR A 57 28.32 7.59 -5.66
C THR A 57 27.86 6.69 -4.52
N GLN A 58 28.79 6.10 -3.78
CA GLN A 58 28.48 5.36 -2.55
C GLN A 58 27.73 6.27 -1.56
N SER A 59 26.73 5.69 -0.88
CA SER A 59 25.96 6.36 0.16
C SER A 59 26.03 5.54 1.45
N ALA A 60 25.92 6.23 2.58
CA ALA A 60 25.85 5.63 3.89
C ALA A 60 24.43 5.74 4.46
N TYR A 61 24.05 4.81 5.32
CA TYR A 61 22.89 4.92 6.20
C TYR A 61 23.23 4.41 7.60
N THR A 62 22.55 4.92 8.63
CA THR A 62 22.58 4.38 9.99
C THR A 62 21.23 3.77 10.34
N ALA A 63 21.23 2.82 11.26
CA ALA A 63 20.02 2.16 11.75
C ALA A 63 20.09 2.06 13.28
N THR A 64 19.24 2.82 13.98
CA THR A 64 19.21 2.88 15.44
C THR A 64 17.91 2.25 15.94
N ALA A 65 18.01 1.21 16.76
CA ALA A 65 16.85 0.64 17.44
C ALA A 65 16.46 1.52 18.64
N LEU A 66 15.17 1.81 18.75
CA LEU A 66 14.56 2.53 19.87
C LEU A 66 13.52 1.60 20.51
N ASP A 67 13.79 1.14 21.73
CA ASP A 67 12.85 0.30 22.47
C ASP A 67 11.57 1.10 22.81
N ALA A 68 10.41 0.44 22.80
CA ALA A 68 9.17 1.06 23.23
C ALA A 68 9.29 1.64 24.66
N GLU A 69 8.57 2.74 24.88
CA GLU A 69 8.49 3.49 26.13
C GLU A 69 9.82 4.09 26.64
N THR A 70 10.85 4.17 25.78
CA THR A 70 12.10 4.88 26.05
C THR A 70 12.09 6.30 25.50
N ASP A 71 12.92 7.18 26.05
CA ASP A 71 13.13 8.52 25.48
C ASP A 71 14.17 8.41 24.35
N GLY A 72 13.71 8.49 23.11
CA GLY A 72 14.58 8.34 21.94
C GLY A 72 15.51 9.53 21.71
N THR A 73 15.41 10.60 22.49
CA THR A 73 16.40 11.69 22.48
C THR A 73 17.61 11.37 23.37
N GLN A 74 17.48 10.42 24.29
CA GLN A 74 18.57 9.96 25.15
C GLN A 74 19.34 8.84 24.44
N ARG A 75 20.50 9.18 23.87
CA ARG A 75 21.30 8.25 23.05
C ARG A 75 22.70 8.08 23.61
N PRO A 76 23.33 6.92 23.38
CA PRO A 76 24.77 6.79 23.57
C PRO A 76 25.50 7.87 22.77
N ALA A 77 26.58 8.43 23.34
CA ALA A 77 27.40 9.44 22.67
C ALA A 77 27.96 8.96 21.33
N GLN A 78 28.16 7.65 21.19
CA GLN A 78 28.55 7.01 19.94
C GLN A 78 27.31 6.36 19.30
N GLY A 79 26.87 6.91 18.16
CA GLY A 79 25.78 6.35 17.38
C GLY A 79 26.15 4.99 16.76
N PRO A 80 25.17 4.28 16.15
CA PRO A 80 25.45 3.03 15.47
C PRO A 80 26.39 3.25 14.28
N PRO A 81 27.21 2.25 13.92
CA PRO A 81 28.09 2.34 12.76
C PRO A 81 27.26 2.54 11.48
N ALA A 82 27.76 3.41 10.60
CA ALA A 82 27.15 3.62 9.30
C ALA A 82 27.40 2.41 8.38
N SER A 83 26.33 1.90 7.78
CA SER A 83 26.37 0.88 6.74
C SER A 83 26.49 1.56 5.38
N GLN A 84 27.28 0.96 4.49
CA GLN A 84 27.58 1.52 3.18
C GLN A 84 26.82 0.79 2.08
N VAL A 85 26.25 1.56 1.13
CA VAL A 85 25.54 1.05 -0.04
C VAL A 85 26.17 1.65 -1.29
N ALA A 86 26.83 0.81 -2.09
CA ALA A 86 27.43 1.23 -3.34
C ALA A 86 26.38 1.76 -4.33
N ALA A 87 26.80 2.63 -5.26
CA ALA A 87 25.94 3.20 -6.30
C ALA A 87 25.22 2.10 -7.10
N GLY A 88 23.91 2.26 -7.32
CA GLY A 88 23.08 1.30 -8.05
C GLY A 88 22.89 -0.05 -7.35
N ARG A 89 23.21 -0.15 -6.05
CA ARG A 89 23.07 -1.39 -5.27
C ARG A 89 21.97 -1.28 -4.23
N THR A 90 21.43 -2.45 -3.89
CA THR A 90 20.52 -2.65 -2.77
C THR A 90 21.19 -3.51 -1.73
N THR A 91 21.07 -3.13 -0.47
CA THR A 91 21.42 -3.94 0.70
C THR A 91 20.15 -4.30 1.47
N VAL A 92 20.14 -5.46 2.11
CA VAL A 92 19.04 -5.87 2.99
C VAL A 92 19.57 -5.94 4.42
N LEU A 93 18.99 -5.15 5.31
CA LEU A 93 19.20 -5.26 6.74
C LEU A 93 18.16 -6.24 7.30
N ASN A 94 18.68 -7.28 7.96
CA ASN A 94 17.92 -8.36 8.59
C ASN A 94 18.22 -8.40 10.09
N GLY A 95 17.50 -9.25 10.83
CA GLY A 95 17.71 -9.39 12.28
C GLY A 95 17.31 -8.13 13.05
N ILE A 96 16.34 -7.38 12.52
CA ILE A 96 15.79 -6.18 13.15
C ILE A 96 14.86 -6.62 14.27
N GLY A 97 15.04 -6.05 15.47
CA GLY A 97 14.24 -6.34 16.65
C GLY A 97 14.90 -7.29 17.64
N THR A 98 14.33 -7.39 18.83
CA THR A 98 14.75 -8.32 19.90
C THR A 98 13.52 -9.05 20.38
N VAL A 99 13.62 -10.37 20.57
CA VAL A 99 12.52 -11.19 21.09
C VAL A 99 12.01 -10.63 22.43
N GLY A 100 10.69 -10.53 22.58
CA GLY A 100 10.06 -9.96 23.77
C GLY A 100 10.04 -8.43 23.78
N LYS A 101 10.52 -7.77 22.72
CA LYS A 101 10.56 -6.31 22.61
C LYS A 101 9.86 -5.83 21.34
N VAL A 102 9.13 -4.74 21.52
CA VAL A 102 8.57 -3.93 20.43
C VAL A 102 9.32 -2.60 20.42
N GLY A 103 9.49 -2.00 19.24
CA GLY A 103 10.23 -0.75 19.13
C GLY A 103 10.08 -0.07 17.78
N LEU A 104 10.98 0.89 17.54
CA LEU A 104 11.18 1.55 16.27
C LEU A 104 12.60 1.31 15.79
N LEU A 105 12.77 1.24 14.47
CA LEU A 105 14.06 1.42 13.83
C LEU A 105 14.09 2.81 13.21
N GLU A 106 14.94 3.68 13.73
CA GLU A 106 15.27 4.93 13.08
C GLU A 106 16.35 4.69 12.04
N VAL A 107 16.08 5.10 10.80
CA VAL A 107 17.00 4.98 9.67
C VAL A 107 17.34 6.39 9.19
N ALA A 108 18.58 6.81 9.39
CA ALA A 108 19.07 8.07 8.83
C ALA A 108 19.85 7.79 7.55
N THR A 109 19.50 8.47 6.47
CA THR A 109 20.09 8.23 5.14
C THR A 109 20.12 9.50 4.29
N SER A 110 20.84 9.48 3.17
CA SER A 110 20.90 10.58 2.22
C SER A 110 19.68 10.57 1.28
N SER A 111 19.45 11.68 0.57
CA SER A 111 18.36 11.78 -0.41
C SER A 111 18.56 10.90 -1.65
N SER A 112 19.75 10.35 -1.89
CA SER A 112 20.03 9.43 -3.00
C SER A 112 19.72 7.97 -2.68
N THR A 113 19.01 7.71 -1.58
CA THR A 113 18.63 6.35 -1.17
C THR A 113 17.13 6.21 -1.07
N SER A 114 16.64 5.04 -1.50
CA SER A 114 15.26 4.62 -1.36
C SER A 114 15.19 3.48 -0.35
N ILE A 115 14.19 3.53 0.54
CA ILE A 115 13.99 2.53 1.59
C ILE A 115 12.65 1.83 1.34
N GLU A 116 12.62 0.52 1.56
CA GLU A 116 11.41 -0.28 1.67
C GLU A 116 11.54 -1.20 2.89
N ALA A 117 10.46 -1.38 3.66
CA ALA A 117 10.43 -2.34 4.76
C ALA A 117 9.31 -3.37 4.54
N ARG A 118 9.61 -4.63 4.81
CA ARG A 118 8.64 -5.73 4.75
C ARG A 118 8.69 -6.56 6.02
N LEU A 119 7.55 -7.10 6.39
CA LEU A 119 7.39 -8.06 7.46
C LEU A 119 7.23 -9.44 6.84
N ILE A 120 8.07 -10.38 7.26
CA ILE A 120 7.94 -11.79 6.92
C ILE A 120 7.37 -12.49 8.15
N SER A 121 6.14 -12.98 8.03
CA SER A 121 5.52 -13.81 9.06
C SER A 121 5.75 -15.29 8.73
N THR A 122 6.26 -16.05 9.68
CA THR A 122 6.49 -17.49 9.55
C THR A 122 5.70 -18.21 10.64
N ALA A 123 4.85 -19.15 10.23
CA ALA A 123 4.07 -19.97 11.15
C ALA A 123 4.99 -20.86 12.02
N PRO A 124 4.51 -21.39 13.16
CA PRO A 124 5.32 -22.22 14.07
C PRO A 124 5.94 -23.46 13.40
N ASN A 125 5.37 -23.93 12.31
CA ASN A 125 5.87 -25.05 11.51
C ASN A 125 7.02 -24.66 10.54
N GLY A 126 7.47 -23.41 10.56
CA GLY A 126 8.55 -22.91 9.71
C GLY A 126 8.13 -22.47 8.30
N ILE A 127 6.83 -22.55 7.96
CA ILE A 127 6.32 -22.10 6.66
C ILE A 127 6.05 -20.59 6.71
N THR A 128 6.53 -19.85 5.69
CA THR A 128 6.17 -18.44 5.53
C THR A 128 4.66 -18.30 5.33
N ALA A 129 4.00 -17.67 6.31
CA ALA A 129 2.57 -17.40 6.32
C ALA A 129 2.23 -16.20 5.43
N SER A 130 2.99 -15.11 5.54
CA SER A 130 2.74 -13.89 4.77
C SER A 130 4.00 -13.04 4.62
N VAL A 131 3.96 -12.18 3.59
CA VAL A 131 4.90 -11.08 3.39
C VAL A 131 4.08 -9.81 3.21
N SER A 132 4.21 -8.85 4.12
CA SER A 132 3.42 -7.62 4.14
C SER A 132 4.31 -6.37 4.21
N PRO A 133 3.87 -5.22 3.66
CA PRO A 133 4.61 -3.98 3.81
C PRO A 133 4.60 -3.50 5.27
N VAL A 134 5.71 -2.90 5.71
CA VAL A 134 5.81 -2.20 7.00
C VAL A 134 5.78 -0.70 6.73
N PRO A 135 4.99 0.09 7.47
CA PRO A 135 4.95 1.53 7.25
C PRO A 135 6.31 2.19 7.49
N LEU A 136 6.72 3.01 6.51
CA LEU A 136 7.85 3.91 6.65
C LEU A 136 7.32 5.28 7.06
N ILE A 137 7.73 5.75 8.24
CA ILE A 137 7.20 6.97 8.86
C ILE A 137 8.23 8.08 8.66
N SER A 138 7.80 9.19 8.07
CA SER A 138 8.65 10.34 7.77
C SER A 138 7.85 11.63 7.88
N SER A 139 8.47 12.76 7.59
CA SER A 139 7.79 14.06 7.57
C SER A 139 6.66 14.14 6.55
N SER A 140 6.62 13.28 5.53
CA SER A 140 5.58 13.29 4.49
C SER A 140 4.26 12.65 4.91
N ASN A 141 4.28 11.78 5.93
CA ASN A 141 3.09 11.03 6.38
C ASN A 141 2.87 11.07 7.89
N GLN A 142 3.69 11.83 8.64
CA GLN A 142 3.39 12.12 10.03
C GLN A 142 2.08 12.89 10.18
N ILE A 143 1.41 12.68 11.30
CA ILE A 143 0.19 13.38 11.67
C ILE A 143 0.57 14.61 12.50
N GLY A 144 0.07 15.78 12.10
CA GLY A 144 0.37 17.04 12.78
C GLY A 144 -0.18 17.10 14.21
N SER A 145 0.37 17.99 15.03
CA SER A 145 -0.16 18.28 16.37
C SER A 145 -1.63 18.73 16.30
N GLY A 146 -2.45 18.22 17.22
CA GLY A 146 -3.89 18.49 17.31
C GLY A 146 -4.75 17.82 16.24
N GLN A 147 -4.15 17.11 15.27
CA GLN A 147 -4.86 16.34 14.27
C GLN A 147 -5.22 14.95 14.80
N THR A 148 -6.18 14.30 14.15
CA THR A 148 -6.63 12.94 14.51
C THR A 148 -6.25 11.94 13.42
N ALA A 149 -5.54 10.89 13.80
CA ALA A 149 -5.33 9.70 12.98
C ALA A 149 -6.52 8.74 13.17
N ILE A 150 -7.03 8.18 12.07
CA ILE A 150 -8.10 7.18 12.10
C ILE A 150 -7.55 5.86 11.56
N LEU A 151 -7.65 4.80 12.35
CA LEU A 151 -7.30 3.44 11.95
C LEU A 151 -8.61 2.65 11.78
N LEU A 152 -8.81 2.03 10.61
CA LEU A 152 -10.04 1.30 10.27
C LEU A 152 -9.77 -0.20 10.12
N GLY A 153 -10.83 -1.02 10.15
CA GLY A 153 -10.72 -2.46 9.94
C GLY A 153 -10.05 -3.19 11.09
N LEU A 154 -10.13 -2.63 12.30
CA LEU A 154 -9.58 -3.24 13.50
C LEU A 154 -10.48 -4.40 13.94
N ARG A 155 -9.87 -5.43 14.51
CA ARG A 155 -10.60 -6.64 14.90
C ARG A 155 -10.06 -7.27 16.19
N ARG A 156 -10.97 -7.86 16.95
CA ARG A 156 -10.72 -8.84 17.99
C ARG A 156 -11.70 -9.98 17.82
N ASP A 157 -11.20 -11.20 17.79
CA ASP A 157 -12.02 -12.41 17.76
C ASP A 157 -11.48 -13.37 18.82
N ASN A 158 -12.17 -13.52 19.94
CA ASN A 158 -11.70 -14.37 21.02
C ASN A 158 -11.79 -15.86 20.69
N THR A 159 -12.65 -16.22 19.75
CA THR A 159 -12.86 -17.61 19.32
C THR A 159 -11.73 -18.07 18.42
N HIS A 160 -11.35 -17.26 17.43
CA HIS A 160 -10.31 -17.61 16.45
C HIS A 160 -8.92 -17.12 16.83
N GLY A 161 -8.81 -16.32 17.90
CA GLY A 161 -7.53 -15.81 18.41
C GLY A 161 -7.00 -14.59 17.64
N ASP A 162 -7.85 -13.90 16.89
CA ASP A 162 -7.46 -12.69 16.19
C ASP A 162 -7.43 -11.52 17.17
N TYR A 163 -6.40 -10.69 17.09
CA TYR A 163 -6.29 -9.51 17.94
C TYR A 163 -5.57 -8.37 17.25
N THR A 164 -5.93 -7.16 17.67
CA THR A 164 -5.31 -5.92 17.23
C THR A 164 -4.41 -5.38 18.33
N ASN A 165 -3.16 -5.14 17.99
CA ASN A 165 -2.29 -4.28 18.79
C ASN A 165 -2.35 -2.85 18.26
N LEU A 166 -2.16 -1.87 19.13
CA LEU A 166 -2.13 -0.45 18.77
C LEU A 166 -0.76 0.14 19.11
N GLY A 167 -0.11 0.78 18.14
CA GLY A 167 1.13 1.52 18.33
C GLY A 167 0.91 3.02 18.08
N VAL A 168 1.41 3.85 19.00
CA VAL A 168 1.39 5.31 18.85
C VAL A 168 2.81 5.84 19.07
N ILE A 169 3.27 6.67 18.15
CA ILE A 169 4.64 7.17 18.10
C ILE A 169 4.61 8.67 18.27
N ASN A 170 5.23 9.18 19.32
CA ASN A 170 5.57 10.59 19.41
C ASN A 170 6.83 10.84 18.60
N LEU A 171 6.74 11.64 17.54
CA LEU A 171 7.87 11.98 16.67
C LEU A 171 8.58 13.26 17.12
N ALA A 172 8.02 13.99 18.07
CA ALA A 172 8.62 15.22 18.59
C ALA A 172 9.73 14.94 19.60
N HIS A 173 10.69 15.86 19.69
CA HIS A 173 11.76 15.85 20.70
C HIS A 173 11.29 16.41 22.06
N GLN A 174 9.98 16.45 22.30
CA GLN A 174 9.35 16.86 23.55
C GLN A 174 8.32 15.82 23.96
N ALA A 175 7.98 15.75 25.25
CA ALA A 175 6.91 14.88 25.71
C ALA A 175 5.57 15.24 25.05
N SER A 176 4.72 14.23 24.86
CA SER A 176 3.41 14.37 24.20
C SER A 176 2.31 13.78 25.06
N GLN A 177 1.11 14.35 24.95
CA GLN A 177 -0.13 13.85 25.52
C GLN A 177 -1.05 13.48 24.36
N CYS A 178 -1.55 12.26 24.37
CA CYS A 178 -2.48 11.77 23.35
C CYS A 178 -3.80 11.29 23.95
N GLU A 179 -4.86 11.49 23.19
CA GLU A 179 -6.17 10.90 23.42
C GLU A 179 -6.36 9.70 22.49
N ILE A 180 -6.85 8.60 23.02
CA ILE A 180 -7.13 7.38 22.25
C ILE A 180 -8.57 6.95 22.50
N LYS A 181 -9.34 6.76 21.42
CA LYS A 181 -10.72 6.27 21.45
C LYS A 181 -10.84 5.06 20.54
N LEU A 182 -11.51 4.02 21.01
CA LEU A 182 -11.85 2.84 20.21
C LEU A 182 -13.36 2.74 20.06
N PHE A 183 -13.81 2.43 18.85
CA PHE A 183 -15.21 2.34 18.51
C PHE A 183 -15.51 1.04 17.78
N ARG A 184 -16.72 0.52 17.99
CA ARG A 184 -17.28 -0.56 17.17
C ARG A 184 -17.70 -0.01 15.79
N ALA A 185 -18.00 -0.92 14.87
CA ALA A 185 -18.47 -0.60 13.53
C ALA A 185 -19.75 0.26 13.52
N ASP A 186 -20.64 0.07 14.50
CA ASP A 186 -21.88 0.83 14.65
C ASP A 186 -21.69 2.27 15.18
N GLY A 187 -20.44 2.66 15.48
CA GLY A 187 -20.11 3.98 16.00
C GLY A 187 -20.08 4.07 17.52
N THR A 188 -20.49 3.03 18.26
CA THR A 188 -20.44 3.03 19.73
C THR A 188 -19.00 3.02 20.23
N GLN A 189 -18.69 3.89 21.18
CA GLN A 189 -17.37 3.90 21.83
C GLN A 189 -17.29 2.73 22.81
N ILE A 190 -16.18 1.98 22.76
CA ILE A 190 -16.01 0.74 23.54
C ILE A 190 -15.77 1.03 25.02
N ALA A 191 -15.00 2.07 25.33
CA ALA A 191 -14.69 2.51 26.68
C ALA A 191 -14.48 4.03 26.74
N ALA A 192 -14.26 4.59 27.92
CA ALA A 192 -13.90 6.01 28.06
C ALA A 192 -12.61 6.35 27.28
N THR A 193 -12.49 7.61 26.84
CA THR A 193 -11.29 8.11 26.16
C THR A 193 -10.06 7.93 27.04
N ALA A 194 -9.06 7.21 26.53
CA ALA A 194 -7.80 7.01 27.22
C ALA A 194 -6.88 8.22 27.03
N GLN A 195 -6.31 8.71 28.13
CA GLN A 195 -5.33 9.79 28.15
C GLN A 195 -3.95 9.18 28.40
N VAL A 196 -3.05 9.32 27.44
CA VAL A 196 -1.76 8.62 27.44
C VAL A 196 -0.62 9.63 27.25
N THR A 197 0.36 9.60 28.16
CA THR A 197 1.61 10.36 28.03
C THR A 197 2.66 9.57 27.27
N PHE A 198 3.49 10.30 26.52
CA PHE A 198 4.60 9.79 25.71
C PHE A 198 5.87 10.57 26.01
N LYS A 199 7.00 9.86 26.07
CA LYS A 199 8.33 10.47 26.15
C LYS A 199 8.71 11.14 24.82
N PRO A 200 9.69 12.04 24.79
CA PRO A 200 10.28 12.53 23.54
C PRO A 200 10.72 11.37 22.64
N LEU A 201 10.42 11.48 21.34
CA LEU A 201 10.80 10.53 20.29
C LEU A 201 10.62 9.06 20.71
N SER A 202 9.38 8.66 20.99
CA SER A 202 9.09 7.38 21.63
C SER A 202 7.88 6.66 21.02
N LEU A 203 7.86 5.34 21.14
CA LEU A 203 6.70 4.50 20.83
C LEU A 203 6.05 4.05 22.13
N ARG A 204 4.72 4.05 22.22
CA ARG A 204 3.99 3.17 23.15
C ARG A 204 3.18 2.17 22.36
N PHE A 205 3.18 0.94 22.87
CA PHE A 205 2.55 -0.19 22.22
C PHE A 205 1.59 -0.87 23.19
N PHE A 206 0.34 -1.04 22.75
CA PHE A 206 -0.74 -1.65 23.49
C PHE A 206 -1.04 -3.01 22.87
N ALA A 207 -0.55 -4.07 23.51
CA ALA A 207 -0.82 -5.44 23.08
C ALA A 207 -2.29 -5.79 23.35
N ASP A 208 -2.97 -6.37 22.36
CA ASP A 208 -4.41 -6.69 22.39
C ASP A 208 -5.26 -5.53 22.95
N ALA A 209 -5.30 -4.43 22.18
CA ALA A 209 -5.89 -3.17 22.61
C ALA A 209 -7.38 -3.28 22.99
N PHE A 210 -8.13 -4.18 22.35
CA PHE A 210 -9.54 -4.43 22.68
C PHE A 210 -9.68 -5.16 24.01
N LYS A 211 -8.88 -6.20 24.26
CA LYS A 211 -8.91 -6.92 25.54
C LYS A 211 -8.53 -6.03 26.72
N LEU A 212 -7.61 -5.08 26.54
CA LEU A 212 -7.28 -4.08 27.56
C LEU A 212 -8.49 -3.24 27.99
N LEU A 213 -9.48 -3.08 27.11
CA LEU A 213 -10.72 -2.34 27.37
C LEU A 213 -11.89 -3.27 27.75
N GLY A 214 -11.65 -4.57 27.92
CA GLY A 214 -12.68 -5.57 28.20
C GLY A 214 -13.54 -5.95 26.99
N GLU A 215 -13.16 -5.54 25.77
CA GLU A 215 -13.82 -5.95 24.54
C GLU A 215 -13.19 -7.25 24.03
N LEU A 216 -14.00 -8.31 23.97
CA LEU A 216 -13.53 -9.63 23.57
C LEU A 216 -13.82 -9.93 22.10
N ASP A 217 -14.83 -9.28 21.52
CA ASP A 217 -15.23 -9.51 20.14
C ASP A 217 -15.59 -8.18 19.47
N ALA A 218 -14.79 -7.78 18.49
CA ALA A 218 -14.97 -6.57 17.72
C ALA A 218 -14.67 -6.86 16.25
N ALA A 219 -15.61 -6.55 15.37
CA ALA A 219 -15.44 -6.63 13.92
C ALA A 219 -15.56 -5.23 13.31
N ASP A 220 -14.72 -4.94 12.31
CA ASP A 220 -14.69 -3.65 11.59
C ASP A 220 -14.65 -2.41 12.53
N ALA A 221 -13.96 -2.56 13.65
CA ALA A 221 -13.78 -1.50 14.62
C ALA A 221 -12.81 -0.44 14.09
N ARG A 222 -12.78 0.71 14.76
CA ARG A 222 -11.83 1.79 14.47
C ARG A 222 -11.20 2.36 15.72
N ALA A 223 -9.99 2.91 15.57
CA ALA A 223 -9.35 3.73 16.59
C ALA A 223 -9.19 5.16 16.08
N GLU A 224 -9.43 6.13 16.95
CA GLU A 224 -9.11 7.54 16.76
C GLU A 224 -8.01 7.92 17.74
N VAL A 225 -6.92 8.48 17.24
CA VAL A 225 -5.76 8.90 18.03
C VAL A 225 -5.47 10.36 17.71
N SER A 226 -5.40 11.23 18.72
CA SER A 226 -4.94 12.61 18.56
C SER A 226 -3.86 12.91 19.61
N CYS A 227 -2.89 13.74 19.26
CA CYS A 227 -1.80 14.12 20.16
C CYS A 227 -1.52 15.61 20.10
N ASN A 228 -0.97 16.18 21.18
CA ASN A 228 -0.55 17.59 21.20
C ASN A 228 0.84 17.85 20.58
N GLN A 229 1.48 16.83 20.00
CA GLN A 229 2.73 16.92 19.25
C GLN A 229 2.62 16.12 17.94
N PRO A 230 3.47 16.37 16.92
CA PRO A 230 3.57 15.51 15.75
C PRO A 230 3.76 14.04 16.11
N PHE A 231 2.96 13.17 15.50
CA PHE A 231 2.88 11.77 15.87
C PHE A 231 2.58 10.87 14.67
N TYR A 232 2.62 9.57 14.87
CA TYR A 232 2.08 8.59 13.94
C TYR A 232 1.39 7.48 14.73
N ALA A 233 0.27 6.97 14.22
CA ALA A 233 -0.44 5.84 14.82
C ALA A 233 -0.52 4.70 13.80
N TYR A 234 -0.39 3.47 14.27
CA TYR A 234 -0.60 2.27 13.46
C TYR A 234 -1.23 1.20 14.33
N ALA A 235 -1.78 0.18 13.68
CA ALA A 235 -2.17 -1.05 14.35
C ALA A 235 -1.48 -2.25 13.69
N THR A 236 -1.40 -3.35 14.43
CA THR A 236 -1.08 -4.64 13.84
C THR A 236 -2.23 -5.60 14.08
N LEU A 237 -2.72 -6.26 13.04
CA LEU A 237 -3.73 -7.31 13.15
C LEU A 237 -3.02 -8.66 13.07
N TYR A 238 -3.05 -9.42 14.15
CA TYR A 238 -2.62 -10.81 14.18
C TYR A 238 -3.81 -11.73 13.93
N THR A 239 -3.65 -12.71 13.04
CA THR A 239 -4.63 -13.76 12.78
C THR A 239 -4.03 -15.10 13.18
N ALA A 240 -4.56 -15.73 14.23
CA ALA A 240 -3.91 -16.92 14.80
C ALA A 240 -3.98 -18.12 13.87
N LEU A 241 -5.11 -18.29 13.16
CA LEU A 241 -5.32 -19.38 12.21
C LEU A 241 -4.29 -19.42 11.08
N SER A 242 -3.90 -18.25 10.56
CA SER A 242 -2.91 -18.13 9.48
C SER A 242 -1.51 -17.80 9.98
N SER A 243 -1.32 -17.47 11.27
CA SER A 243 -0.08 -16.91 11.81
C SER A 243 0.38 -15.63 11.09
N GLU A 244 -0.58 -14.88 10.53
CA GLU A 244 -0.31 -13.66 9.79
C GLU A 244 -0.35 -12.43 10.71
N LEU A 245 0.62 -11.53 10.54
CA LEU A 245 0.61 -10.21 11.14
C LEU A 245 0.60 -9.15 10.02
N LEU A 246 -0.39 -8.27 10.05
CA LEU A 246 -0.55 -7.18 9.07
C LEU A 246 -0.47 -5.83 9.76
N PHE A 247 0.15 -4.86 9.09
CA PHE A 247 0.11 -3.47 9.52
C PHE A 247 -1.14 -2.77 8.97
N ILE A 248 -1.80 -2.01 9.84
CA ILE A 248 -2.88 -1.08 9.51
C ILE A 248 -2.34 0.33 9.74
N THR A 249 -2.37 1.15 8.69
CA THR A 249 -1.91 2.54 8.73
C THR A 249 -3.09 3.51 8.83
N PRO A 250 -2.86 4.79 9.17
CA PRO A 250 -3.93 5.79 9.16
C PRO A 250 -4.64 5.82 7.82
N ALA A 251 -5.98 5.78 7.86
CA ALA A 251 -6.81 5.97 6.70
C ALA A 251 -6.69 7.44 6.24
N PRO A 252 -6.58 7.70 4.93
CA PRO A 252 -6.64 9.06 4.43
C PRO A 252 -8.02 9.65 4.74
N THR A 253 -8.08 10.97 4.94
CA THR A 253 -9.37 11.66 5.00
C THR A 253 -9.92 11.86 3.59
N GLY A 254 -11.23 12.08 3.48
CA GLY A 254 -11.85 12.50 2.21
C GLY A 254 -11.45 13.92 1.77
N ALA A 255 -10.65 14.65 2.57
CA ALA A 255 -10.13 15.97 2.21
C ALA A 255 -9.00 15.81 1.18
N SER A 256 -9.41 15.54 -0.06
CA SER A 256 -8.52 15.43 -1.20
C SER A 256 -8.42 16.79 -1.89
N THR A 257 -7.20 17.27 -2.10
CA THR A 257 -6.91 18.38 -3.03
C THR A 257 -6.64 17.88 -4.44
N LEU A 258 -6.71 16.56 -4.65
CA LEU A 258 -6.72 16.04 -6.01
C LEU A 258 -7.91 16.69 -6.71
N PRO A 259 -7.70 17.32 -7.87
CA PRO A 259 -8.77 18.00 -8.56
C PRO A 259 -9.93 17.04 -8.70
N GLY A 260 -11.09 17.50 -8.25
CA GLY A 260 -12.33 16.82 -8.50
C GLY A 260 -12.46 16.67 -10.01
N PRO A 261 -13.13 15.63 -10.49
CA PRO A 261 -13.23 15.45 -11.92
C PRO A 261 -14.08 16.56 -12.54
N GLY A 262 -13.44 17.40 -13.37
CA GLY A 262 -14.04 18.64 -13.90
C GLY A 262 -13.54 19.94 -13.24
N ASP A 263 -12.73 19.86 -12.17
CA ASP A 263 -12.01 21.02 -11.64
C ASP A 263 -10.90 21.40 -12.63
N ASN A 264 -11.19 22.32 -13.55
CA ASN A 264 -10.25 22.91 -14.50
C ASN A 264 -9.22 23.83 -13.80
N GLY A 265 -8.64 23.44 -12.66
CA GLY A 265 -7.46 24.07 -12.06
C GLY A 265 -7.56 25.56 -11.66
N THR A 266 -8.76 26.18 -11.63
CA THR A 266 -8.88 27.64 -11.42
C THR A 266 -9.16 28.10 -9.99
N GLY A 267 -9.15 27.23 -8.97
CA GLY A 267 -9.33 27.65 -7.57
C GLY A 267 -7.99 27.71 -6.81
N GLY A 268 -7.48 28.85 -6.34
CA GLY A 268 -7.94 30.22 -6.42
C GLY A 268 -6.79 31.13 -5.98
N GLY A 269 -6.24 31.89 -6.94
CA GLY A 269 -5.44 33.08 -6.66
C GLY A 269 -6.37 34.28 -6.63
N THR A 270 -6.45 34.95 -5.49
CA THR A 270 -7.12 36.26 -5.35
C THR A 270 -6.44 37.27 -6.26
N GLY A 271 -7.04 37.60 -7.41
CA GLY A 271 -6.47 38.61 -8.31
C GLY A 271 -7.30 38.94 -9.54
N GLY A 272 -8.17 39.95 -9.42
CA GLY A 272 -8.39 41.00 -10.42
C GLY A 272 -8.74 40.64 -11.87
N GLY A 273 -10.03 40.76 -12.19
CA GLY A 273 -10.57 41.47 -13.36
C GLY A 273 -9.91 41.29 -14.74
N GLY A 274 -10.60 40.58 -15.63
CA GLY A 274 -10.37 40.67 -17.06
C GLY A 274 -11.27 39.71 -17.83
N GLY A 275 -12.35 40.23 -18.41
CA GLY A 275 -13.29 39.44 -19.20
C GLY A 275 -12.65 38.82 -20.45
N GLY A 276 -13.00 37.57 -20.73
CA GLY A 276 -12.60 36.87 -21.94
C GLY A 276 -13.47 35.64 -22.18
N ASN A 277 -14.24 35.68 -23.26
CA ASN A 277 -15.14 34.65 -23.75
C ASN A 277 -14.41 33.33 -24.10
N GLY A 278 -15.04 32.20 -23.74
CA GLY A 278 -15.34 31.12 -24.68
C GLY A 278 -14.31 30.00 -24.89
N GLY A 279 -14.68 28.79 -24.42
CA GLY A 279 -14.61 27.57 -25.23
C GLY A 279 -13.37 26.69 -25.07
N GLY A 280 -13.55 25.51 -24.44
CA GLY A 280 -12.58 24.41 -24.49
C GLY A 280 -12.47 23.60 -23.19
N GLY A 281 -13.56 22.94 -22.77
CA GLY A 281 -13.53 22.06 -21.60
C GLY A 281 -12.66 20.82 -21.88
N SER A 282 -11.47 20.77 -21.29
CA SER A 282 -10.60 19.59 -21.39
C SER A 282 -11.22 18.48 -20.54
N GLY A 283 -11.61 17.36 -21.17
CA GLY A 283 -12.23 16.23 -20.49
C GLY A 283 -11.27 15.55 -19.52
N GLY A 284 -11.34 15.97 -18.26
CA GLY A 284 -10.58 15.42 -17.15
C GLY A 284 -11.00 13.99 -16.80
N THR A 285 -10.05 13.22 -16.30
CA THR A 285 -10.28 11.86 -15.80
C THR A 285 -10.87 11.92 -14.38
N THR A 286 -11.96 11.19 -14.17
CA THR A 286 -12.74 11.06 -12.94
C THR A 286 -12.41 9.78 -12.20
N THR A 287 -12.01 9.84 -10.93
CA THR A 287 -11.99 8.63 -10.10
C THR A 287 -13.41 8.24 -9.70
N ILE A 288 -13.82 7.02 -10.05
CA ILE A 288 -15.15 6.45 -9.80
C ILE A 288 -15.13 5.64 -8.51
N PHE A 289 -14.08 4.85 -8.28
CA PHE A 289 -13.96 3.99 -7.09
C PHE A 289 -12.50 3.67 -6.77
N THR A 290 -12.19 3.49 -5.48
CA THR A 290 -10.87 3.03 -5.03
C THR A 290 -10.98 2.02 -3.88
N ALA A 291 -10.12 1.01 -3.89
CA ALA A 291 -9.83 0.16 -2.73
C ALA A 291 -8.31 0.00 -2.58
N SER A 292 -7.73 0.80 -1.68
CA SER A 292 -6.28 0.85 -1.42
C SER A 292 -5.80 -0.33 -0.57
N GLY A 293 -4.52 -0.71 -0.74
CA GLY A 293 -3.93 -1.84 -0.03
C GLY A 293 -4.51 -3.18 -0.49
N THR A 294 -4.21 -4.26 0.24
CA THR A 294 -4.81 -5.57 -0.01
C THR A 294 -6.28 -5.56 0.41
N PHE A 295 -7.20 -5.69 -0.54
CA PHE A 295 -8.63 -5.67 -0.27
C PHE A 295 -9.29 -7.03 -0.32
N HIS A 296 -8.60 -8.05 -0.87
CA HIS A 296 -9.09 -9.42 -0.87
C HIS A 296 -7.94 -10.43 -0.99
N THR A 297 -8.01 -11.49 -0.18
CA THR A 297 -7.23 -12.72 -0.34
C THR A 297 -8.20 -13.89 -0.28
N ALA A 298 -8.30 -14.65 -1.37
CA ALA A 298 -9.22 -15.76 -1.48
C ALA A 298 -8.84 -16.88 -0.50
N ALA A 299 -9.78 -17.28 0.36
CA ALA A 299 -9.61 -18.35 1.34
C ALA A 299 -10.93 -19.10 1.52
N PRO A 300 -10.95 -20.31 2.10
CA PRO A 300 -12.20 -20.97 2.46
C PRO A 300 -13.09 -20.06 3.32
N GLY A 301 -14.36 -19.90 2.96
CA GLY A 301 -15.31 -18.96 3.58
C GLY A 301 -15.15 -17.49 3.17
N ASN A 302 -14.14 -17.17 2.36
CA ASN A 302 -13.87 -15.84 1.81
C ASN A 302 -13.35 -15.98 0.37
N GLU A 303 -14.07 -16.75 -0.45
CA GLU A 303 -13.61 -17.15 -1.78
C GLU A 303 -13.80 -16.06 -2.83
N LYS A 304 -14.75 -15.15 -2.56
CA LYS A 304 -15.15 -14.07 -3.46
C LYS A 304 -15.29 -12.75 -2.70
N LYS A 305 -14.81 -11.67 -3.29
CA LYS A 305 -15.12 -10.29 -2.85
C LYS A 305 -16.04 -9.63 -3.86
N THR A 306 -17.04 -8.92 -3.36
CA THR A 306 -17.92 -8.06 -4.16
C THR A 306 -17.89 -6.63 -3.61
N PHE A 307 -17.75 -5.66 -4.50
CA PHE A 307 -18.03 -4.26 -4.22
C PHE A 307 -19.28 -3.83 -4.99
N ASN A 308 -20.26 -3.26 -4.28
CA ASN A 308 -21.37 -2.54 -4.88
C ASN A 308 -21.01 -1.06 -4.84
N ILE A 309 -20.71 -0.50 -6.01
CA ILE A 309 -20.25 0.87 -6.19
C ILE A 309 -21.45 1.69 -6.61
N THR A 310 -22.04 2.43 -5.67
CA THR A 310 -23.14 3.35 -5.97
C THR A 310 -22.59 4.68 -6.50
N LEU A 311 -23.32 5.31 -7.40
CA LEU A 311 -22.94 6.61 -7.96
C LEU A 311 -23.94 7.69 -7.54
N PRO A 312 -23.48 8.92 -7.24
CA PRO A 312 -24.38 10.01 -6.90
C PRO A 312 -25.28 10.44 -8.08
N ALA A 313 -24.82 10.17 -9.31
CA ALA A 313 -25.57 10.38 -10.55
C ALA A 313 -25.09 9.37 -11.61
N ALA A 314 -25.88 9.22 -12.67
CA ALA A 314 -25.43 8.48 -13.85
C ALA A 314 -24.22 9.18 -14.50
N LEU A 315 -23.32 8.39 -15.09
CA LEU A 315 -22.14 8.87 -15.80
C LEU A 315 -22.24 8.51 -17.28
N SER A 316 -21.74 9.39 -18.15
CA SER A 316 -21.50 9.08 -19.57
C SER A 316 -20.02 9.25 -19.82
N LEU A 317 -19.33 8.16 -20.16
CA LEU A 317 -17.88 8.12 -20.25
C LEU A 317 -17.44 7.83 -21.68
N ARG A 318 -16.49 8.61 -22.20
CA ARG A 318 -15.79 8.28 -23.44
C ARG A 318 -14.69 7.24 -23.25
N ARG A 319 -14.17 7.13 -22.02
CA ARG A 319 -13.15 6.14 -21.64
C ARG A 319 -13.31 5.73 -20.17
N MET A 320 -13.10 4.46 -19.84
CA MET A 320 -12.95 3.95 -18.48
C MET A 320 -11.63 3.21 -18.33
N VAL A 321 -10.92 3.42 -17.23
CA VAL A 321 -9.66 2.74 -16.89
C VAL A 321 -9.79 2.08 -15.52
N ILE A 322 -9.43 0.81 -15.44
CA ILE A 322 -9.42 0.00 -14.22
C ILE A 322 -8.00 -0.48 -13.99
N GLU A 323 -7.42 -0.13 -12.85
CA GLU A 323 -6.07 -0.50 -12.45
C GLU A 323 -6.12 -1.25 -11.12
N MET A 324 -5.36 -2.32 -10.99
CA MET A 324 -5.26 -3.12 -9.77
C MET A 324 -4.04 -4.04 -9.79
N ASP A 325 -3.63 -4.49 -8.63
CA ASP A 325 -2.63 -5.53 -8.48
C ASP A 325 -3.30 -6.89 -8.22
N VAL A 326 -2.78 -7.94 -8.85
CA VAL A 326 -3.19 -9.33 -8.64
C VAL A 326 -1.96 -10.20 -8.39
N THR A 327 -2.03 -11.06 -7.39
CA THR A 327 -0.98 -12.04 -7.08
C THR A 327 -1.59 -13.44 -7.17
N PRO A 328 -1.20 -14.28 -8.15
CA PRO A 328 -1.74 -15.62 -8.28
C PRO A 328 -1.40 -16.51 -7.10
N GLY A 329 -2.42 -17.17 -6.56
CA GLY A 329 -2.28 -18.27 -5.60
C GLY A 329 -2.15 -19.63 -6.29
N PRO A 330 -2.13 -20.72 -5.51
CA PRO A 330 -2.29 -22.07 -6.04
C PRO A 330 -3.54 -22.22 -6.92
N TRP A 331 -3.43 -23.01 -7.97
CA TRP A 331 -4.59 -23.43 -8.76
C TRP A 331 -5.43 -24.44 -7.99
N ASN A 332 -6.75 -24.31 -8.09
CA ASN A 332 -7.65 -25.35 -7.60
C ASN A 332 -7.49 -26.61 -8.46
N ARG A 333 -7.14 -27.73 -7.82
CA ARG A 333 -6.89 -29.01 -8.49
C ARG A 333 -8.16 -29.77 -8.86
N ALA A 334 -9.32 -29.41 -8.29
CA ALA A 334 -10.59 -30.09 -8.51
C ALA A 334 -11.19 -29.78 -9.89
N LYS A 335 -10.82 -28.64 -10.52
CA LYS A 335 -11.29 -28.25 -11.86
C LYS A 335 -10.10 -27.93 -12.75
N THR A 336 -9.97 -28.67 -13.85
CA THR A 336 -8.82 -28.59 -14.77
C THR A 336 -9.31 -28.64 -16.22
N PRO A 337 -9.16 -27.57 -17.03
CA PRO A 337 -8.69 -26.25 -16.62
C PRO A 337 -9.75 -25.53 -15.78
N GLY A 338 -9.32 -24.93 -14.69
CA GLY A 338 -10.12 -24.06 -13.83
C GLY A 338 -10.09 -22.63 -14.35
N ASN A 339 -11.24 -21.97 -14.31
CA ASN A 339 -11.39 -20.55 -14.61
C ASN A 339 -11.40 -19.73 -13.31
N HIS A 340 -10.46 -18.80 -13.18
CA HIS A 340 -10.39 -17.88 -12.06
C HIS A 340 -10.71 -16.45 -12.52
N ALA A 341 -11.79 -15.86 -11.99
CA ALA A 341 -12.14 -14.47 -12.23
C ALA A 341 -11.17 -13.54 -11.48
N ILE A 342 -10.35 -12.82 -12.25
CA ILE A 342 -9.52 -11.73 -11.73
C ILE A 342 -10.41 -10.51 -11.45
N LEU A 343 -11.31 -10.19 -12.37
CA LEU A 343 -12.23 -9.06 -12.26
C LEU A 343 -13.46 -9.30 -13.12
N TRP A 344 -14.64 -9.22 -12.51
CA TRP A 344 -15.91 -9.01 -13.20
C TRP A 344 -16.48 -7.64 -12.81
N LEU A 345 -16.49 -6.69 -13.75
CA LEU A 345 -17.13 -5.39 -13.59
C LEU A 345 -18.33 -5.29 -14.52
N TYR A 346 -19.52 -5.09 -13.96
CA TYR A 346 -20.76 -4.97 -14.73
C TYR A 346 -21.65 -3.85 -14.18
N ARG A 347 -22.52 -3.34 -15.05
CA ARG A 347 -23.64 -2.45 -14.69
C ARG A 347 -24.94 -3.24 -14.75
N ASP A 348 -25.86 -2.94 -13.84
CA ASP A 348 -27.20 -3.54 -13.71
C ASP A 348 -27.25 -5.06 -13.46
N LYS A 349 -26.98 -5.88 -14.48
CA LYS A 349 -27.23 -7.31 -14.43
C LYS A 349 -25.99 -8.13 -14.76
N PHE A 350 -25.71 -9.09 -13.89
CA PHE A 350 -24.67 -10.08 -14.09
C PHE A 350 -24.87 -10.85 -15.41
N ARG A 351 -23.78 -11.01 -16.19
CA ARG A 351 -23.72 -11.61 -17.54
C ARG A 351 -24.54 -10.91 -18.63
N SER A 352 -25.02 -9.68 -18.40
CA SER A 352 -25.68 -8.85 -19.39
C SER A 352 -25.35 -7.39 -19.14
N ASN A 353 -24.43 -6.80 -19.90
CA ASN A 353 -23.76 -5.50 -19.66
C ASN A 353 -22.53 -5.55 -18.74
N THR A 354 -21.68 -6.54 -18.96
CA THR A 354 -20.35 -6.62 -18.36
C THR A 354 -19.37 -5.73 -19.12
N ILE A 355 -18.79 -4.76 -18.39
CA ILE A 355 -17.78 -3.82 -18.89
C ILE A 355 -16.43 -4.52 -18.99
N ALA A 356 -16.06 -5.29 -17.95
CA ALA A 356 -14.80 -6.02 -17.90
C ALA A 356 -15.02 -7.41 -17.32
N ASN A 357 -14.65 -8.45 -18.07
CA ASN A 357 -14.61 -9.84 -17.64
C ASN A 357 -13.20 -10.38 -17.87
N VAL A 358 -12.36 -10.32 -16.83
CA VAL A 358 -10.94 -10.69 -16.88
C VAL A 358 -10.72 -11.99 -16.12
N ASN A 359 -10.12 -12.97 -16.78
CA ASN A 359 -9.91 -14.29 -16.21
C ASN A 359 -8.51 -14.85 -16.45
N ALA A 360 -8.12 -15.73 -15.54
CA ALA A 360 -6.94 -16.57 -15.63
C ALA A 360 -7.36 -18.04 -15.71
N PHE A 361 -6.71 -18.83 -16.56
CA PHE A 361 -6.99 -20.25 -16.68
C PHE A 361 -5.82 -21.12 -16.21
N SER A 362 -6.13 -22.15 -15.43
CA SER A 362 -5.16 -23.11 -14.95
C SER A 362 -4.65 -24.05 -16.07
N PRO A 363 -3.57 -24.81 -15.84
CA PRO A 363 -3.17 -25.88 -16.75
C PRO A 363 -4.33 -26.83 -17.10
N PRO A 364 -4.36 -27.41 -18.32
CA PRO A 364 -3.39 -27.24 -19.40
C PRO A 364 -3.63 -25.97 -20.25
N LYS A 365 -4.70 -25.19 -19.96
CA LYS A 365 -5.11 -24.07 -20.83
C LYS A 365 -4.15 -22.89 -20.78
N LEU A 366 -3.66 -22.55 -19.57
CA LEU A 366 -2.62 -21.53 -19.34
C LEU A 366 -2.83 -20.26 -20.17
N SER A 367 -3.92 -19.55 -19.92
CA SER A 367 -4.26 -18.35 -20.69
C SER A 367 -4.69 -17.18 -19.81
N PHE A 368 -4.58 -16.01 -20.41
CA PHE A 368 -5.13 -14.74 -19.93
C PHE A 368 -6.22 -14.32 -20.91
N LYS A 369 -7.43 -14.07 -20.39
CA LYS A 369 -8.61 -13.73 -21.19
C LYS A 369 -9.24 -12.45 -20.67
N ALA A 370 -9.67 -11.60 -21.59
CA ALA A 370 -10.50 -10.44 -21.29
C ALA A 370 -11.69 -10.39 -22.26
N ALA A 371 -12.87 -10.08 -21.73
CA ALA A 371 -14.10 -9.98 -22.50
C ALA A 371 -15.01 -8.85 -21.99
N GLN A 372 -16.00 -8.48 -22.80
CA GLN A 372 -17.09 -7.55 -22.46
C GLN A 372 -18.33 -7.88 -23.28
N ASN A 373 -19.52 -7.44 -22.83
CA ASN A 373 -20.75 -7.60 -23.59
C ASN A 373 -21.74 -6.43 -23.42
N ILE A 374 -21.21 -5.21 -23.38
CA ILE A 374 -21.99 -3.97 -23.28
C ILE A 374 -22.91 -3.83 -24.47
N ASN A 375 -24.22 -3.76 -24.20
CA ASN A 375 -25.29 -3.58 -25.19
C ASN A 375 -25.27 -4.61 -26.34
N LEU A 376 -24.73 -5.81 -26.10
CA LEU A 376 -24.80 -6.92 -27.05
C LEU A 376 -26.02 -7.80 -26.78
N PRO A 377 -26.54 -8.51 -27.81
CA PRO A 377 -27.56 -9.53 -27.62
C PRO A 377 -27.13 -10.60 -26.61
N ALA A 378 -28.10 -11.21 -25.93
CA ALA A 378 -27.83 -12.30 -24.99
C ALA A 378 -26.98 -13.41 -25.63
N GLY A 379 -25.96 -13.87 -24.93
CA GLY A 379 -25.00 -14.88 -25.41
C GLY A 379 -23.88 -14.34 -26.29
N SER A 380 -23.91 -13.08 -26.69
CA SER A 380 -22.84 -12.43 -27.46
C SER A 380 -21.82 -11.76 -26.54
N LEU A 381 -20.56 -11.73 -26.96
CA LEU A 381 -19.47 -11.05 -26.27
C LEU A 381 -18.38 -10.66 -27.26
N SER A 382 -17.60 -9.63 -26.93
CA SER A 382 -16.34 -9.28 -27.58
C SER A 382 -15.20 -9.65 -26.63
N GLN A 383 -14.13 -10.27 -27.14
CA GLN A 383 -13.05 -10.80 -26.30
C GLN A 383 -11.74 -10.93 -27.07
N ASP A 384 -10.67 -11.06 -26.30
CA ASP A 384 -9.38 -11.59 -26.74
C ASP A 384 -8.85 -12.54 -25.66
N GLU A 385 -8.06 -13.53 -26.07
CA GLU A 385 -7.48 -14.54 -25.20
C GLU A 385 -6.13 -14.98 -25.76
N GLN A 386 -5.11 -14.97 -24.90
CA GLN A 386 -3.77 -15.38 -25.29
C GLN A 386 -3.14 -16.31 -24.24
N GLY A 387 -2.26 -17.20 -24.70
CA GLY A 387 -1.48 -18.06 -23.81
C GLY A 387 -0.63 -17.22 -22.84
N PHE A 388 -0.70 -17.54 -21.56
CA PHE A 388 0.02 -16.88 -20.48
C PHE A 388 0.23 -17.83 -19.29
N SER A 389 1.49 -18.03 -18.91
CA SER A 389 1.87 -18.87 -17.78
C SER A 389 1.92 -18.05 -16.50
N TRP A 390 0.87 -18.14 -15.69
CA TRP A 390 0.81 -17.48 -14.39
C TRP A 390 1.83 -18.06 -13.42
N VAL A 391 2.70 -17.20 -12.89
CA VAL A 391 3.66 -17.56 -11.82
C VAL A 391 3.02 -17.30 -10.47
N GLN A 392 2.83 -18.36 -9.67
CA GLN A 392 2.32 -18.27 -8.31
C GLN A 392 3.20 -17.34 -7.45
N GLY A 393 2.58 -16.45 -6.67
CA GLY A 393 3.25 -15.50 -5.79
C GLY A 393 3.83 -14.27 -6.50
N GLN A 394 3.89 -14.26 -7.84
CA GLN A 394 4.35 -13.10 -8.59
C GLN A 394 3.25 -12.03 -8.63
N ARG A 395 3.57 -10.80 -8.24
CA ARG A 395 2.65 -9.67 -8.40
C ARG A 395 2.59 -9.22 -9.86
N TYR A 396 1.38 -9.06 -10.36
CA TYR A 396 1.09 -8.42 -11.63
C TYR A 396 0.23 -7.18 -11.42
N HIS A 397 0.46 -6.17 -12.24
CA HIS A 397 -0.40 -5.01 -12.36
C HIS A 397 -1.29 -5.18 -13.59
N LEU A 398 -2.61 -5.17 -13.40
CA LEU A 398 -3.61 -5.20 -14.46
C LEU A 398 -4.10 -3.78 -14.72
N LYS A 399 -3.99 -3.35 -15.98
CA LYS A 399 -4.65 -2.15 -16.50
C LYS A 399 -5.65 -2.53 -17.60
N TYR A 400 -6.93 -2.40 -17.32
CA TYR A 400 -8.01 -2.57 -18.27
C TYR A 400 -8.49 -1.20 -18.74
N THR A 401 -8.63 -0.97 -20.04
CA THR A 401 -9.14 0.29 -20.59
C THR A 401 -10.28 -0.02 -21.55
N TYR A 402 -11.45 0.53 -21.28
CA TYR A 402 -12.57 0.57 -22.21
C TYR A 402 -12.60 1.96 -22.85
N ASP A 403 -12.13 2.07 -24.09
CA ASP A 403 -12.15 3.29 -24.88
C ASP A 403 -13.39 3.26 -25.78
N ALA A 404 -14.48 3.85 -25.30
CA ALA A 404 -15.74 3.89 -26.03
C ALA A 404 -15.61 4.79 -27.26
N GLU A 405 -14.92 5.93 -27.15
CA GLU A 405 -14.67 6.88 -28.24
C GLU A 405 -14.04 6.20 -29.47
N HIS A 406 -13.09 5.29 -29.24
CA HIS A 406 -12.38 4.56 -30.30
C HIS A 406 -12.87 3.11 -30.48
N ASN A 407 -13.98 2.72 -29.85
CA ASN A 407 -14.53 1.35 -29.87
C ASN A 407 -13.47 0.27 -29.61
N THR A 408 -12.54 0.53 -28.69
CA THR A 408 -11.41 -0.36 -28.42
C THR A 408 -11.35 -0.68 -26.94
N VAL A 409 -11.04 -1.93 -26.62
CA VAL A 409 -10.82 -2.39 -25.27
C VAL A 409 -9.45 -3.05 -25.19
N THR A 410 -8.66 -2.66 -24.20
CA THR A 410 -7.34 -3.25 -23.95
C THR A 410 -7.22 -3.76 -22.52
N ALA A 411 -6.60 -4.92 -22.33
CA ALA A 411 -6.17 -5.40 -21.02
C ALA A 411 -4.67 -5.65 -21.03
N VAL A 412 -3.93 -4.84 -20.27
CA VAL A 412 -2.47 -4.92 -20.15
C VAL A 412 -2.12 -5.53 -18.80
N LEU A 413 -1.35 -6.61 -18.82
CA LEU A 413 -0.76 -7.21 -17.64
C LEU A 413 0.72 -6.87 -17.60
N SER A 414 1.19 -6.33 -16.47
CA SER A 414 2.58 -5.91 -16.28
C SER A 414 3.19 -6.54 -15.04
N SER A 415 4.51 -6.72 -15.03
CA SER A 415 5.26 -7.13 -13.83
C SER A 415 6.59 -6.37 -13.78
N GLY A 416 6.95 -5.85 -12.61
CA GLY A 416 8.13 -4.98 -12.46
C GLY A 416 8.11 -3.75 -13.38
N GLY A 417 6.92 -3.21 -13.66
CA GLY A 417 6.73 -2.07 -14.57
C GLY A 417 6.79 -2.40 -16.07
N THR A 418 7.06 -3.65 -16.44
CA THR A 418 7.13 -4.07 -17.86
C THR A 418 5.86 -4.82 -18.25
N ALA A 419 5.25 -4.46 -19.39
CA ALA A 419 4.11 -5.20 -19.93
C ALA A 419 4.55 -6.62 -20.34
N VAL A 420 3.91 -7.63 -19.76
CA VAL A 420 4.14 -9.06 -20.07
C VAL A 420 3.05 -9.62 -20.98
N LYS A 421 1.88 -8.97 -21.03
CA LYS A 421 0.80 -9.34 -21.93
C LYS A 421 -0.11 -8.16 -22.26
N THR A 422 -0.63 -8.14 -23.48
CA THR A 422 -1.63 -7.17 -23.92
C THR A 422 -2.68 -7.89 -24.75
N LEU A 423 -3.93 -7.76 -24.33
CA LEU A 423 -5.11 -8.18 -25.08
C LEU A 423 -5.78 -6.96 -25.68
N SER A 424 -6.33 -7.07 -26.89
CA SER A 424 -7.04 -5.99 -27.56
C SER A 424 -8.22 -6.51 -28.38
N PHE A 425 -9.40 -5.92 -28.18
CA PHE A 425 -10.64 -6.33 -28.85
C PHE A 425 -11.62 -5.16 -28.95
N ASN A 426 -12.74 -5.36 -29.66
CA ASN A 426 -13.69 -4.29 -29.93
C ASN A 426 -14.53 -3.93 -28.70
N GLY A 427 -14.63 -2.64 -28.42
CA GLY A 427 -15.69 -2.05 -27.61
C GLY A 427 -17.00 -2.06 -28.39
N THR A 428 -18.13 -2.10 -27.67
CA THR A 428 -19.48 -2.19 -28.25
C THR A 428 -20.46 -1.18 -27.64
N ALA A 429 -19.94 -0.25 -26.84
CA ALA A 429 -20.73 0.85 -26.32
C ALA A 429 -21.24 1.70 -27.50
N PRO A 430 -22.56 1.96 -27.59
CA PRO A 430 -23.15 2.67 -28.71
C PRO A 430 -22.69 4.13 -28.71
N ASN A 431 -22.61 4.72 -29.90
CA ASN A 431 -22.32 6.14 -30.10
C ASN A 431 -20.99 6.63 -29.48
N GLY A 432 -20.07 5.70 -29.19
CA GLY A 432 -18.80 6.03 -28.53
C GLY A 432 -18.93 6.46 -27.06
N VAL A 433 -20.06 6.13 -26.41
CA VAL A 433 -20.35 6.50 -25.02
C VAL A 433 -20.64 5.26 -24.18
N LEU A 434 -19.87 5.08 -23.11
CA LEU A 434 -20.13 4.11 -22.06
C LEU A 434 -20.94 4.77 -20.95
N ASP A 435 -22.25 4.55 -20.97
CA ASP A 435 -23.13 5.03 -19.90
C ASP A 435 -23.00 4.16 -18.64
N ILE A 436 -23.10 4.75 -17.46
CA ILE A 436 -23.14 4.02 -16.18
C ILE A 436 -24.35 4.56 -15.42
N PRO A 437 -25.34 3.71 -15.10
CA PRO A 437 -26.52 4.15 -14.39
C PRO A 437 -26.17 4.62 -12.97
N ALA A 438 -27.05 5.41 -12.35
CA ALA A 438 -26.87 5.86 -10.96
C ALA A 438 -26.88 4.71 -9.95
N THR A 439 -27.52 3.57 -10.29
CA THR A 439 -27.41 2.30 -9.56
C THR A 439 -25.97 1.80 -9.48
N GLY A 440 -25.13 2.25 -10.41
CA GLY A 440 -23.69 2.16 -10.36
C GLY A 440 -23.13 0.88 -10.96
N LEU A 441 -22.15 0.31 -10.28
CA LEU A 441 -21.35 -0.82 -10.76
C LEU A 441 -21.27 -1.91 -9.69
N THR A 442 -21.12 -3.15 -10.14
CA THR A 442 -20.70 -4.25 -9.28
C THR A 442 -19.37 -4.80 -9.76
N ALA A 443 -18.40 -4.87 -8.86
CA ALA A 443 -17.08 -5.45 -9.10
C ALA A 443 -16.93 -6.73 -8.28
N GLU A 444 -16.58 -7.85 -8.93
CA GLU A 444 -16.36 -9.14 -8.28
C GLU A 444 -14.97 -9.69 -8.56
N PHE A 445 -14.39 -10.35 -7.55
CA PHE A 445 -13.04 -10.92 -7.55
C PHE A 445 -13.12 -12.33 -6.97
N GLY A 446 -12.60 -13.33 -7.68
CA GLY A 446 -12.74 -14.73 -7.31
C GLY A 446 -14.10 -15.35 -7.64
N HIS A 447 -14.35 -16.55 -7.11
CA HIS A 447 -15.55 -17.36 -7.33
C HIS A 447 -15.96 -18.06 -6.06
N TYR A 448 -17.25 -18.37 -5.90
CA TYR A 448 -17.71 -19.18 -4.77
C TYR A 448 -17.18 -20.62 -4.87
N ALA A 449 -17.05 -21.29 -3.72
CA ALA A 449 -16.59 -22.67 -3.64
C ALA A 449 -17.55 -23.65 -4.34
N ASP A 450 -18.84 -23.38 -4.29
CA ASP A 450 -19.93 -24.19 -4.84
C ASP A 450 -20.38 -23.74 -6.26
N GLN A 451 -19.64 -22.82 -6.89
CA GLN A 451 -20.01 -22.30 -8.20
C GLN A 451 -19.95 -23.40 -9.28
N GLU A 452 -21.05 -23.57 -10.02
CA GLU A 452 -21.13 -24.50 -11.15
C GLU A 452 -20.37 -23.98 -12.38
N GLY A 453 -19.92 -24.89 -13.25
CA GLY A 453 -19.22 -24.57 -14.49
C GLY A 453 -17.68 -24.61 -14.37
N PRO A 454 -16.95 -24.04 -15.35
CA PRO A 454 -15.48 -23.98 -15.31
C PRO A 454 -14.95 -23.04 -14.21
N GLU A 455 -15.78 -22.13 -13.69
CA GLU A 455 -15.46 -21.23 -12.59
C GLU A 455 -15.08 -21.98 -11.31
N VAL A 456 -14.01 -21.54 -10.65
CA VAL A 456 -13.49 -22.23 -9.46
C VAL A 456 -12.91 -21.26 -8.44
N ALA A 457 -13.25 -21.49 -7.16
CA ALA A 457 -12.56 -20.85 -6.05
C ALA A 457 -11.09 -21.30 -6.03
N SER A 458 -10.16 -20.35 -6.24
CA SER A 458 -8.71 -20.62 -6.18
C SER A 458 -8.13 -19.87 -4.99
N TYR A 459 -7.88 -20.60 -3.90
CA TYR A 459 -7.39 -20.03 -2.65
C TYR A 459 -5.95 -19.50 -2.77
N GLY A 460 -5.61 -18.50 -1.97
CA GLY A 460 -4.30 -17.83 -1.95
C GLY A 460 -4.12 -16.76 -3.03
N TRP A 461 -5.08 -16.58 -3.95
CA TRP A 461 -5.07 -15.44 -4.86
C TRP A 461 -5.37 -14.16 -4.08
N SER A 462 -4.60 -13.10 -4.31
CA SER A 462 -4.78 -11.83 -3.61
C SER A 462 -4.84 -10.63 -4.56
N TYR A 463 -5.53 -9.60 -4.10
CA TYR A 463 -5.91 -8.43 -4.86
C TYR A 463 -5.66 -7.16 -4.06
N ALA A 464 -5.08 -6.15 -4.70
CA ALA A 464 -4.73 -4.90 -4.05
C ALA A 464 -4.89 -3.69 -4.97
N ASN A 465 -4.99 -2.51 -4.35
CA ASN A 465 -4.83 -1.21 -5.02
C ASN A 465 -5.78 -0.99 -6.21
N LEU A 466 -7.06 -1.34 -6.07
CA LEU A 466 -8.05 -1.13 -7.12
C LEU A 466 -8.35 0.35 -7.29
N VAL A 467 -8.29 0.83 -8.53
CA VAL A 467 -8.72 2.17 -8.94
C VAL A 467 -9.56 2.02 -10.21
N ILE A 468 -10.79 2.54 -10.18
CA ILE A 468 -11.65 2.68 -11.34
C ILE A 468 -11.77 4.16 -11.63
N SER A 469 -11.44 4.57 -12.84
CA SER A 469 -11.54 5.95 -13.29
C SER A 469 -12.19 6.03 -14.67
N GLY A 470 -12.70 7.19 -15.05
CA GLY A 470 -13.33 7.39 -16.35
C GLY A 470 -13.22 8.83 -16.83
N VAL A 471 -13.08 9.02 -18.13
CA VAL A 471 -13.10 10.34 -18.75
C VAL A 471 -14.53 10.61 -19.21
N SER A 472 -15.14 11.66 -18.68
CA SER A 472 -16.50 12.05 -19.05
C SER A 472 -16.57 12.43 -20.54
N TYR A 473 -17.72 12.13 -21.15
CA TYR A 473 -18.06 12.56 -22.51
C TYR A 473 -18.36 14.07 -22.57
#